data_AF-A0AAE8MC81-F1
#
_entry.id   AF-A0AAE8MC81-F1
#
_cell.length_a   1.000
_cell.length_b   1.000
_cell.length_c   1.000
_cell.angle_alpha   90.00
_cell.angle_beta   90.00
_cell.angle_gamma   90.00
#
_symmetry.space_group_name_H-M   'P 1'
#
loop_
_entity.id
_entity.type
_entity.pdbx_description
1 polymer ?
#
loop_
_entity_poly.entity_id
_entity_poly.type
_entity_poly.pdbx_seq_one_letter_code
_entity_poly.pdbx_strand_id
1 'polypeptide(L)'
;MGYHRDADNYPRISPFHGEMRRRVWAVIQQLDILTSCQLGLPSLIQESQCDTRLPRNITDEDFGPESTQLPPPRPETQSTAVLYSRVKVKMMSVFRTIFNQVSLGKTENYEEIMALDRHLHQTHQSMPPCFKIAKLEDCIMVPSYLLIRRFNLELLFQKSRCTLHRHHMAKAYSDPKYNYSRSACVDSAMTVLSHQASILKEVQVGGLLYKDRWFLTSLERHDFSLASMVVCLELSKPEEQQNPELVGYTRESMIGALQTSQAFWAALKGMSHSEKPHAQNGNMLPPSDISETPFSAEFQGIEAMLNSSDGVDWDMWESLVHMPEDFSNYEMSEDP
;
A
#
# COMPACT_ATOMS: atom_id res chain seq x y z
N MET A 1 18.91 -21.50 -7.12
CA MET A 1 18.96 -20.50 -6.01
C MET A 1 17.85 -20.84 -5.03
N GLY A 2 18.15 -20.97 -3.73
CA GLY A 2 17.21 -21.39 -2.67
C GLY A 2 17.02 -20.32 -1.60
N TYR A 3 16.68 -19.08 -1.99
CA TYR A 3 16.63 -17.92 -1.08
C TYR A 3 15.43 -17.96 -0.12
N HIS A 4 14.43 -18.79 -0.44
CA HIS A 4 13.32 -19.13 0.45
C HIS A 4 13.73 -20.09 1.58
N ARG A 5 14.97 -20.59 1.56
CA ARG A 5 15.57 -21.39 2.62
C ARG A 5 16.61 -20.57 3.38
N ASP A 6 16.52 -20.59 4.70
CA ASP A 6 17.42 -19.88 5.59
C ASP A 6 18.83 -20.46 5.49
N ALA A 7 19.79 -19.56 5.33
CA ALA A 7 21.19 -19.93 5.17
C ALA A 7 21.79 -20.62 6.41
N ASP A 8 21.23 -20.43 7.60
CA ASP A 8 21.74 -21.08 8.83
C ASP A 8 21.63 -22.61 8.76
N ASN A 9 20.75 -23.14 7.90
CA ASN A 9 20.60 -24.57 7.68
C ASN A 9 21.68 -25.17 6.75
N TYR A 10 22.59 -24.34 6.21
CA TYR A 10 23.56 -24.74 5.19
C TYR A 10 24.99 -24.28 5.57
N PRO A 11 25.82 -25.16 6.15
CA PRO A 11 27.16 -24.81 6.64
C PRO A 11 28.13 -24.25 5.59
N ARG A 12 27.86 -24.48 4.29
CA ARG A 12 28.68 -23.96 3.18
C ARG A 12 28.38 -22.49 2.84
N ILE A 13 27.33 -21.90 3.41
CA ILE A 13 26.98 -20.49 3.19
C ILE A 13 27.60 -19.66 4.31
N SER A 14 28.51 -18.76 3.96
CA SER A 14 29.10 -17.83 4.93
C SER A 14 28.04 -16.93 5.58
N PRO A 15 28.24 -16.42 6.79
CA PRO A 15 27.33 -15.47 7.44
C PRO A 15 26.97 -14.26 6.59
N PHE A 16 27.94 -13.66 5.89
CA PHE A 16 27.71 -12.55 4.97
C PHE A 16 26.70 -12.89 3.87
N HIS A 17 26.96 -13.96 3.11
CA HIS A 17 26.04 -14.43 2.08
C HIS A 17 24.66 -14.81 2.65
N GLY A 18 24.61 -15.38 3.86
CA GLY A 18 23.35 -15.70 4.52
C GLY A 18 22.49 -14.46 4.78
N GLU A 19 23.09 -13.41 5.34
CA GLU A 19 22.40 -12.14 5.58
C GLU A 19 22.00 -11.43 4.27
N MET A 20 22.88 -11.41 3.26
CA MET A 20 22.54 -10.87 1.94
C MET A 20 21.34 -11.60 1.30
N ARG A 21 21.28 -12.93 1.43
CA ARG A 21 20.14 -13.74 0.97
C ARG A 21 18.85 -13.38 1.68
N ARG A 22 18.87 -13.21 3.01
CA ARG A 22 17.70 -12.77 3.79
C ARG A 22 17.20 -11.41 3.33
N ARG A 23 18.10 -10.45 3.09
CA ARG A 23 17.76 -9.11 2.61
C ARG A 23 17.10 -9.13 1.23
N VAL A 24 17.68 -9.88 0.29
CA VAL A 24 17.09 -10.07 -1.04
C VAL A 24 15.74 -10.78 -0.95
N TRP A 25 15.63 -11.83 -0.12
CA TRP A 25 14.38 -12.56 0.08
C TRP A 25 13.28 -11.67 0.66
N ALA A 26 13.61 -10.78 1.59
CA ALA A 26 12.68 -9.78 2.12
C ALA A 26 12.15 -8.84 1.03
N VAL A 27 12.97 -8.47 0.03
CA VAL A 27 12.52 -7.66 -1.12
C VAL A 27 11.64 -8.48 -2.06
N ILE A 28 12.03 -9.72 -2.37
CA ILE A 28 11.24 -10.63 -3.22
C ILE A 28 9.83 -10.84 -2.65
N GLN A 29 9.71 -11.08 -1.34
CA GLN A 29 8.41 -11.21 -0.68
C GLN A 29 7.57 -9.94 -0.81
N GLN A 30 8.19 -8.77 -0.68
CA GLN A 30 7.47 -7.50 -0.82
C GLN A 30 6.96 -7.31 -2.26
N LEU A 31 7.80 -7.60 -3.25
CA LEU A 31 7.42 -7.47 -4.66
C LEU A 31 6.27 -8.40 -5.02
N ASP A 32 6.35 -9.68 -4.64
CA ASP A 32 5.29 -10.65 -4.87
C ASP A 32 3.95 -10.18 -4.28
N ILE A 33 3.93 -9.74 -3.00
CA ILE A 33 2.72 -9.27 -2.35
C ILE A 33 2.15 -8.02 -3.02
N LEU A 34 2.99 -7.02 -3.35
CA LEU A 34 2.52 -5.77 -3.95
C LEU A 34 1.97 -6.00 -5.36
N THR A 35 2.70 -6.73 -6.20
CA THR A 35 2.30 -6.98 -7.58
C THR A 35 1.06 -7.87 -7.63
N SER A 36 1.01 -8.97 -6.89
CA SER A 36 -0.17 -9.84 -6.86
C SER A 36 -1.40 -9.09 -6.38
N CYS A 37 -1.30 -8.31 -5.30
CA CYS A 37 -2.40 -7.50 -4.81
C CYS A 37 -2.88 -6.47 -5.85
N GLN A 38 -1.96 -5.81 -6.55
CA GLN A 38 -2.31 -4.81 -7.56
C GLN A 38 -3.05 -5.45 -8.75
N LEU A 39 -2.77 -6.71 -9.06
CA LEU A 39 -3.43 -7.47 -10.13
C LEU A 39 -4.71 -8.19 -9.65
N GLY A 40 -5.12 -8.04 -8.39
CA GLY A 40 -6.25 -8.78 -7.84
C GLY A 40 -5.98 -10.29 -7.64
N LEU A 41 -4.71 -10.71 -7.65
CA LEU A 41 -4.30 -12.12 -7.60
C LEU A 41 -3.75 -12.52 -6.23
N PRO A 42 -3.85 -13.81 -5.84
CA PRO A 42 -3.13 -14.33 -4.68
C PRO A 42 -1.62 -14.20 -4.87
N SER A 43 -0.89 -13.91 -3.79
CA SER A 43 0.58 -13.89 -3.82
C SER A 43 1.16 -15.29 -4.05
N LEU A 44 2.17 -15.39 -4.94
CA LEU A 44 2.71 -16.64 -5.46
C LEU A 44 3.54 -17.41 -4.43
N ILE A 45 4.26 -16.71 -3.55
CA ILE A 45 5.23 -17.33 -2.63
C ILE A 45 4.51 -18.00 -1.47
N GLN A 46 4.39 -19.32 -1.39
CA GLN A 46 3.72 -19.94 -0.23
C GLN A 46 4.56 -19.84 1.06
N GLU A 47 4.08 -19.13 2.09
CA GLU A 47 4.83 -18.94 3.36
C GLU A 47 5.18 -20.28 4.03
N SER A 48 4.31 -21.28 3.91
CA SER A 48 4.54 -22.64 4.44
C SER A 48 5.73 -23.37 3.80
N GLN A 49 6.19 -22.92 2.64
CA GLN A 49 7.34 -23.49 1.92
C GLN A 49 8.64 -22.72 2.15
N CYS A 50 8.60 -21.66 2.98
CA CYS A 50 9.71 -20.76 3.23
C CYS A 50 10.12 -20.82 4.70
N ASP A 51 11.43 -20.84 4.98
CA ASP A 51 11.95 -20.82 6.35
C ASP A 51 12.97 -19.69 6.60
N THR A 52 13.21 -18.85 5.60
CA THR A 52 14.10 -17.67 5.67
C THR A 52 13.64 -16.68 6.73
N ARG A 53 14.54 -16.39 7.68
CA ARG A 53 14.31 -15.42 8.76
C ARG A 53 14.37 -13.98 8.25
N LEU A 54 13.76 -13.06 8.99
CA LEU A 54 13.90 -11.63 8.73
C LEU A 54 15.38 -11.20 8.77
N PRO A 55 15.80 -10.26 7.88
CA PRO A 55 17.15 -9.69 7.90
C PRO A 55 17.55 -9.14 9.26
N ARG A 56 18.83 -9.21 9.63
CA ARG A 56 19.30 -8.71 10.93
C ARG A 56 19.40 -7.18 10.92
N ASN A 57 19.02 -6.53 12.03
CA ASN A 57 19.14 -5.06 12.18
C ASN A 57 20.61 -4.63 12.38
N ILE A 58 21.41 -4.66 11.32
CA ILE A 58 22.84 -4.30 11.28
C ILE A 58 23.10 -3.45 10.03
N THR A 59 24.16 -2.65 10.02
CA THR A 59 24.53 -1.81 8.87
C THR A 59 25.62 -2.48 8.04
N ASP A 60 25.85 -1.96 6.83
CA ASP A 60 26.76 -2.57 5.87
C ASP A 60 28.22 -2.40 6.29
N GLU A 61 28.51 -1.44 7.18
CA GLU A 61 29.84 -1.21 7.74
C GLU A 61 30.18 -2.19 8.88
N ASP A 62 29.20 -2.91 9.45
CA ASP A 62 29.45 -3.78 10.60
C ASP A 62 30.03 -5.16 10.22
N PHE A 63 29.91 -5.57 8.95
CA PHE A 63 30.27 -6.91 8.48
C PHE A 63 30.57 -6.91 6.97
N GLY A 64 31.30 -7.92 6.51
CA GLY A 64 31.70 -8.03 5.09
C GLY A 64 31.94 -9.49 4.66
N PRO A 65 32.42 -9.71 3.42
CA PRO A 65 32.60 -11.06 2.87
C PRO A 65 33.46 -12.00 3.73
N GLU A 66 34.46 -11.44 4.42
CA GLU A 66 35.38 -12.17 5.30
C GLU A 66 34.83 -12.42 6.72
N SER A 67 33.61 -11.95 7.03
CA SER A 67 33.03 -12.11 8.36
C SER A 67 32.67 -13.57 8.67
N THR A 68 33.26 -14.11 9.74
CA THR A 68 33.02 -15.46 10.24
C THR A 68 31.78 -15.58 11.14
N GLN A 69 31.21 -14.45 11.55
CA GLN A 69 29.95 -14.37 12.29
C GLN A 69 29.23 -13.05 12.02
N LEU A 70 27.90 -13.01 12.22
CA LEU A 70 27.15 -11.76 12.18
C LEU A 70 27.27 -10.99 13.50
N PRO A 71 27.41 -9.65 13.45
CA PRO A 71 27.36 -8.83 14.65
C PRO A 71 25.99 -8.93 15.34
N PRO A 72 25.90 -8.62 16.64
CA PRO A 72 24.61 -8.60 17.35
C PRO A 72 23.65 -7.59 16.70
N PRO A 73 22.34 -7.88 16.65
CA PRO A 73 21.37 -6.93 16.12
C PRO A 73 21.32 -5.68 17.00
N ARG A 74 21.24 -4.52 16.37
CA ARG A 74 20.97 -3.25 17.07
C ARG A 74 19.53 -3.20 17.56
N PRO A 75 19.25 -2.46 18.65
CA PRO A 75 17.88 -2.28 19.13
C PRO A 75 17.03 -1.57 18.07
N GLU A 76 15.71 -1.81 18.08
CA GLU A 76 14.80 -1.17 17.12
C GLU A 76 14.66 0.34 17.32
N THR A 77 15.20 0.89 18.41
CA THR A 77 15.37 2.34 18.64
C THR A 77 16.46 2.96 17.76
N GLN A 78 17.39 2.16 17.26
CA GLN A 78 18.47 2.62 16.38
C GLN A 78 18.10 2.30 14.92
N SER A 79 17.76 3.36 14.18
CA SER A 79 17.35 3.25 12.78
C SER A 79 18.50 2.77 11.89
N THR A 80 18.28 1.69 11.16
CA THR A 80 19.14 1.25 10.04
C THR A 80 18.30 1.16 8.77
N ALA A 81 18.95 1.07 7.60
CA ALA A 81 18.24 0.81 6.35
C ALA A 81 17.43 -0.51 6.42
N VAL A 82 17.97 -1.52 7.10
CA VAL A 82 17.36 -2.85 7.23
C VAL A 82 16.15 -2.85 8.17
N LEU A 83 16.14 -1.98 9.18
CA LEU A 83 15.03 -1.88 10.13
C LEU A 83 13.71 -1.61 9.42
N TYR A 84 13.72 -0.72 8.42
CA TYR A 84 12.52 -0.44 7.61
C TYR A 84 12.02 -1.69 6.89
N SER A 85 12.91 -2.43 6.21
CA SER A 85 12.54 -3.67 5.52
C SER A 85 11.95 -4.71 6.48
N ARG A 86 12.49 -4.83 7.69
CA ARG A 86 11.94 -5.73 8.72
C ARG A 86 10.52 -5.35 9.13
N VAL A 87 10.28 -4.06 9.40
CA VAL A 87 8.96 -3.55 9.80
C VAL A 87 7.96 -3.70 8.66
N LYS A 88 8.37 -3.35 7.44
CA LYS A 88 7.53 -3.46 6.24
C LYS A 88 7.14 -4.90 5.93
N VAL A 89 8.08 -5.86 5.98
CA VAL A 89 7.75 -7.29 5.76
C VAL A 89 6.76 -7.81 6.80
N LYS A 90 6.91 -7.44 8.08
CA LYS A 90 5.94 -7.83 9.12
C LYS A 90 4.53 -7.32 8.79
N MET A 91 4.39 -6.04 8.47
CA MET A 91 3.09 -5.45 8.08
C MET A 91 2.53 -6.11 6.82
N MET A 92 3.38 -6.37 5.81
CA MET A 92 2.97 -6.95 4.55
C MET A 92 2.54 -8.42 4.66
N SER A 93 3.10 -9.20 5.59
CA SER A 93 2.62 -10.57 5.86
C SER A 93 1.20 -10.57 6.42
N VAL A 94 0.87 -9.61 7.32
CA VAL A 94 -0.51 -9.41 7.78
C VAL A 94 -1.42 -8.99 6.63
N PHE A 95 -1.00 -7.99 5.85
CA PHE A 95 -1.75 -7.53 4.69
C PHE A 95 -2.03 -8.65 3.69
N ARG A 96 -1.03 -9.48 3.40
CA ARG A 96 -1.17 -10.64 2.52
C ARG A 96 -2.22 -11.61 3.04
N THR A 97 -2.20 -11.90 4.34
CA THR A 97 -3.19 -12.78 4.97
C THR A 97 -4.59 -12.21 4.80
N ILE A 98 -4.76 -10.92 5.09
CA ILE A 98 -6.03 -10.19 4.88
C ILE A 98 -6.47 -10.30 3.42
N PHE A 99 -5.60 -9.95 2.48
CA PHE A 99 -5.93 -9.97 1.05
C PHE A 99 -6.35 -11.36 0.58
N ASN A 100 -5.59 -12.39 0.95
CA ASN A 100 -5.86 -13.77 0.57
C ASN A 100 -7.14 -14.34 1.20
N GLN A 101 -7.52 -13.89 2.39
CA GLN A 101 -8.71 -14.37 3.09
C GLN A 101 -9.97 -13.60 2.71
N VAL A 102 -9.85 -12.29 2.52
CA VAL A 102 -10.99 -11.37 2.35
C VAL A 102 -11.24 -11.08 0.89
N SER A 103 -10.23 -10.63 0.15
CA SER A 103 -10.38 -10.28 -1.28
C SER A 103 -10.67 -11.48 -2.16
N LEU A 104 -10.32 -12.69 -1.70
CA LEU A 104 -10.59 -13.94 -2.42
C LEU A 104 -11.79 -14.70 -1.85
N GLY A 105 -12.60 -14.06 -0.99
CA GLY A 105 -13.85 -14.64 -0.46
C GLY A 105 -13.68 -15.91 0.38
N LYS A 106 -12.51 -16.14 1.00
CA LYS A 106 -12.21 -17.40 1.71
C LYS A 106 -12.72 -17.44 3.14
N THR A 107 -13.09 -16.32 3.75
CA THR A 107 -13.72 -16.29 5.08
C THR A 107 -14.86 -15.28 5.13
N GLU A 108 -16.01 -15.74 5.63
CA GLU A 108 -17.15 -14.89 6.00
C GLU A 108 -17.33 -14.80 7.53
N ASN A 109 -16.48 -15.50 8.30
CA ASN A 109 -16.59 -15.53 9.74
C ASN A 109 -16.14 -14.18 10.32
N TYR A 110 -17.10 -13.41 10.82
CA TYR A 110 -16.81 -12.08 11.34
C TYR A 110 -15.85 -12.08 12.53
N GLU A 111 -15.80 -13.15 13.33
CA GLU A 111 -14.84 -13.24 14.44
C GLU A 111 -13.39 -13.33 13.94
N GLU A 112 -13.16 -14.04 12.83
CA GLU A 112 -11.85 -14.12 12.17
C GLU A 112 -11.44 -12.77 11.58
N ILE A 113 -12.39 -12.06 10.95
CA ILE A 113 -12.18 -10.69 10.44
C ILE A 113 -11.73 -9.77 11.58
N MET A 114 -12.41 -9.81 12.72
CA MET A 114 -12.05 -9.01 13.89
C MET A 114 -10.73 -9.47 14.53
N ALA A 115 -10.37 -10.75 14.41
CA ALA A 115 -9.06 -11.25 14.87
C ALA A 115 -7.92 -10.71 14.01
N LEU A 116 -8.09 -10.68 12.68
CA LEU A 116 -7.15 -10.04 11.76
C LEU A 116 -7.02 -8.54 12.03
N ASP A 117 -8.13 -7.86 12.29
CA ASP A 117 -8.14 -6.42 12.61
C ASP A 117 -7.30 -6.14 13.87
N ARG A 118 -7.49 -6.93 14.94
CA ARG A 118 -6.66 -6.84 16.15
C ARG A 118 -5.18 -7.10 15.85
N HIS A 119 -4.88 -8.10 15.04
CA HIS A 119 -3.49 -8.44 14.69
C HIS A 119 -2.81 -7.34 13.88
N LEU A 120 -3.55 -6.72 12.94
CA LEU A 120 -3.11 -5.58 12.16
C LEU A 120 -2.79 -4.38 13.05
N HIS A 121 -3.69 -4.03 13.97
CA HIS A 121 -3.47 -2.94 14.94
C HIS A 121 -2.28 -3.22 15.87
N GLN A 122 -2.14 -4.43 16.39
CA GLN A 122 -0.99 -4.81 17.22
C GLN A 122 0.33 -4.66 16.45
N THR A 123 0.35 -5.07 15.19
CA THR A 123 1.53 -4.94 14.32
C THR A 123 1.88 -3.47 14.09
N HIS A 124 0.90 -2.62 13.80
CA HIS A 124 1.10 -1.16 13.65
C HIS A 124 1.58 -0.49 14.95
N GLN A 125 0.97 -0.82 16.09
CA GLN A 125 1.33 -0.26 17.39
C GLN A 125 2.76 -0.61 17.80
N SER A 126 3.22 -1.82 17.44
CA SER A 126 4.58 -2.32 17.70
C SER A 126 5.65 -1.64 16.85
N MET A 127 5.28 -0.86 15.83
CA MET A 127 6.26 -0.20 14.97
C MET A 127 7.16 0.77 15.76
N PRO A 128 8.47 0.81 15.46
CA PRO A 128 9.40 1.75 16.07
C PRO A 128 8.93 3.21 15.93
N PRO A 129 9.11 4.06 16.96
CA PRO A 129 8.65 5.45 16.92
C PRO A 129 9.18 6.26 15.73
N CYS A 130 10.37 5.93 15.22
CA CYS A 130 10.95 6.62 14.06
C CYS A 130 10.11 6.47 12.78
N PHE A 131 9.26 5.44 12.68
CA PHE A 131 8.39 5.17 11.53
C PHE A 131 6.93 5.58 11.73
N LYS A 132 6.56 6.13 12.90
CA LYS A 132 5.21 6.65 13.11
C LYS A 132 5.04 7.99 12.40
N ILE A 133 3.85 8.25 11.87
CA ILE A 133 3.49 9.57 11.32
C ILE A 133 3.68 10.63 12.41
N ALA A 134 4.27 11.75 12.01
CA ALA A 134 4.42 12.94 12.83
C ALA A 134 3.84 14.13 12.06
N LYS A 135 3.54 15.20 12.79
CA LYS A 135 3.16 16.48 12.18
C LYS A 135 4.30 16.96 11.28
N LEU A 136 3.98 17.34 10.05
CA LEU A 136 4.98 17.71 9.05
C LEU A 136 5.70 19.01 9.43
N GLU A 137 5.04 19.88 10.19
CA GLU A 137 5.61 21.11 10.74
C GLU A 137 6.80 20.82 11.66
N ASP A 138 6.78 19.68 12.35
CA ASP A 138 7.85 19.23 13.25
C ASP A 138 8.97 18.47 12.49
N CYS A 139 8.84 18.31 11.17
CA CYS A 139 9.68 17.44 10.36
C CYS A 139 10.71 18.17 9.47
N ILE A 140 10.93 19.47 9.64
CA ILE A 140 11.82 20.28 8.78
C ILE A 140 13.25 19.70 8.69
N MET A 141 13.77 19.16 9.80
CA MET A 141 15.11 18.57 9.87
C MET A 141 15.12 17.06 9.62
N VAL A 142 13.96 16.46 9.33
CA VAL A 142 13.83 15.03 9.10
C VAL A 142 14.16 14.72 7.64
N PRO A 143 15.08 13.78 7.35
CA PRO A 143 15.38 13.42 5.97
C PRO A 143 14.15 12.90 5.21
N SER A 144 14.01 13.29 3.95
CA SER A 144 12.85 12.93 3.10
C SER A 144 12.64 11.42 2.99
N TYR A 145 13.71 10.62 2.88
CA TYR A 145 13.61 9.16 2.84
C TYR A 145 12.90 8.58 4.09
N LEU A 146 13.03 9.20 5.26
CA LEU A 146 12.37 8.74 6.48
C LEU A 146 10.89 9.13 6.45
N LEU A 147 10.55 10.32 5.96
CA LEU A 147 9.17 10.75 5.75
C LEU A 147 8.43 9.81 4.79
N ILE A 148 9.07 9.46 3.67
CA ILE A 148 8.54 8.49 2.69
C ILE A 148 8.28 7.13 3.36
N ARG A 149 9.21 6.66 4.20
CA ARG A 149 9.03 5.40 4.94
C ARG A 149 7.86 5.45 5.93
N ARG A 150 7.66 6.58 6.61
CA ARG A 150 6.50 6.79 7.51
C ARG A 150 5.19 6.72 6.73
N PHE A 151 5.10 7.46 5.63
CA PHE A 151 3.91 7.43 4.76
C PHE A 151 3.65 6.04 4.19
N ASN A 152 4.67 5.36 3.67
CA ASN A 152 4.51 4.01 3.11
C ASN A 152 3.97 2.99 4.13
N LEU A 153 4.44 3.05 5.37
CA LEU A 153 3.97 2.14 6.42
C LEU A 153 2.55 2.49 6.88
N GLU A 154 2.24 3.77 6.99
CA GLU A 154 0.90 4.22 7.37
C GLU A 154 -0.12 3.90 6.28
N LEU A 155 0.17 4.24 5.01
CA LEU A 155 -0.71 3.95 3.88
C LEU A 155 -0.94 2.45 3.74
N LEU A 156 0.11 1.62 3.93
CA LEU A 156 -0.05 0.16 3.93
C LEU A 156 -0.99 -0.32 5.04
N PHE A 157 -0.88 0.24 6.25
CA PHE A 157 -1.79 -0.09 7.36
C PHE A 157 -3.23 0.29 7.05
N GLN A 158 -3.47 1.52 6.60
CA GLN A 158 -4.82 2.00 6.29
C GLN A 158 -5.43 1.24 5.09
N LYS A 159 -4.64 0.96 4.05
CA LYS A 159 -5.04 0.09 2.93
C LYS A 159 -5.44 -1.30 3.41
N SER A 160 -4.68 -1.88 4.34
CA SER A 160 -4.97 -3.18 4.92
C SER A 160 -6.30 -3.17 5.66
N ARG A 161 -6.56 -2.14 6.46
CA ARG A 161 -7.85 -1.94 7.16
C ARG A 161 -9.01 -1.77 6.19
N CYS A 162 -8.86 -0.92 5.16
CA CYS A 162 -9.87 -0.77 4.10
C CYS A 162 -10.19 -2.11 3.44
N THR A 163 -9.16 -2.85 3.04
CA THR A 163 -9.30 -4.16 2.35
C THR A 163 -10.00 -5.19 3.24
N LEU A 164 -9.67 -5.22 4.53
CA LEU A 164 -10.28 -6.13 5.50
C LEU A 164 -11.78 -5.88 5.68
N HIS A 165 -12.19 -4.62 5.75
CA HIS A 165 -13.56 -4.26 6.14
C HIS A 165 -14.51 -3.95 4.98
N ARG A 166 -14.02 -3.68 3.76
CA ARG A 166 -14.86 -3.22 2.63
C ARG A 166 -16.05 -4.13 2.29
N HIS A 167 -15.89 -5.46 2.27
CA HIS A 167 -17.02 -6.37 1.97
C HIS A 167 -18.07 -6.40 3.09
N HIS A 168 -17.66 -6.11 4.32
CA HIS A 168 -18.55 -6.06 5.49
C HIS A 168 -19.21 -4.68 5.66
N MET A 169 -18.63 -3.63 5.09
CA MET A 169 -19.27 -2.31 5.01
C MET A 169 -20.63 -2.39 4.30
N ALA A 170 -20.72 -3.12 3.19
CA ALA A 170 -21.98 -3.32 2.48
C ALA A 170 -23.01 -4.10 3.33
N LYS A 171 -22.56 -5.09 4.11
CA LYS A 171 -23.43 -5.89 4.99
C LYS A 171 -24.01 -5.06 6.15
N ALA A 172 -23.31 -4.00 6.59
CA ALA A 172 -23.73 -3.12 7.69
C ALA A 172 -25.05 -2.38 7.41
N TYR A 173 -25.43 -2.20 6.14
CA TYR A 173 -26.71 -1.58 5.78
C TYR A 173 -27.92 -2.45 6.11
N SER A 174 -27.73 -3.77 6.25
CA SER A 174 -28.79 -4.72 6.57
C SER A 174 -28.66 -5.29 7.98
N ASP A 175 -27.43 -5.39 8.50
CA ASP A 175 -27.15 -5.95 9.82
C ASP A 175 -26.20 -5.03 10.62
N PRO A 176 -26.69 -4.36 11.68
CA PRO A 176 -25.89 -3.48 12.53
C PRO A 176 -24.66 -4.13 13.15
N LYS A 177 -24.58 -5.47 13.22
CA LYS A 177 -23.38 -6.20 13.67
C LYS A 177 -22.11 -5.77 12.93
N TYR A 178 -22.22 -5.32 11.68
CA TYR A 178 -21.07 -4.90 10.87
C TYR A 178 -20.79 -3.39 10.89
N ASN A 179 -21.46 -2.61 11.76
CA ASN A 179 -21.27 -1.16 11.86
C ASN A 179 -19.81 -0.77 12.12
N TYR A 180 -19.09 -1.55 12.94
CA TYR A 180 -17.66 -1.34 13.15
C TYR A 180 -16.89 -1.42 11.84
N SER A 181 -17.15 -2.43 11.00
CA SER A 181 -16.48 -2.56 9.71
C SER A 181 -16.75 -1.38 8.79
N ARG A 182 -18.00 -0.88 8.75
CA ARG A 182 -18.35 0.32 8.00
C ARG A 182 -17.57 1.54 8.52
N SER A 183 -17.58 1.75 9.83
CA SER A 183 -16.85 2.86 10.47
C SER A 183 -15.35 2.77 10.19
N ALA A 184 -14.73 1.62 10.45
CA ALA A 184 -13.30 1.39 10.25
C ALA A 184 -12.87 1.54 8.78
N CYS A 185 -13.70 1.13 7.83
CA CYS A 185 -13.42 1.30 6.40
C CYS A 185 -13.44 2.79 5.99
N VAL A 186 -14.45 3.55 6.42
CA VAL A 186 -14.55 4.98 6.11
C VAL A 186 -13.46 5.78 6.83
N ASP A 187 -13.19 5.50 8.12
CA ASP A 187 -12.09 6.09 8.90
C ASP A 187 -10.73 5.91 8.21
N SER A 188 -10.45 4.69 7.76
CA SER A 188 -9.22 4.37 7.03
C SER A 188 -9.15 5.12 5.70
N ALA A 189 -10.25 5.16 4.94
CA ALA A 189 -10.31 5.87 3.66
C ALA A 189 -10.11 7.39 3.83
N MET A 190 -10.77 8.01 4.80
CA MET A 190 -10.61 9.43 5.12
C MET A 190 -9.18 9.75 5.59
N THR A 191 -8.56 8.85 6.36
CA THR A 191 -7.15 8.98 6.76
C THR A 191 -6.21 8.91 5.56
N VAL A 192 -6.44 7.99 4.62
CA VAL A 192 -5.68 7.90 3.36
C VAL A 192 -5.79 9.18 2.54
N LEU A 193 -7.00 9.74 2.36
CA LEU A 193 -7.20 10.99 1.63
C LEU A 193 -6.58 12.20 2.34
N SER A 194 -6.58 12.22 3.68
CA SER A 194 -5.87 13.24 4.45
C SER A 194 -4.35 13.18 4.25
N HIS A 195 -3.79 11.97 4.22
CA HIS A 195 -2.38 11.77 3.86
C HIS A 195 -2.09 12.14 2.41
N GLN A 196 -2.97 11.83 1.47
CA GLN A 196 -2.85 12.27 0.07
C GLN A 196 -2.76 13.79 -0.03
N ALA A 197 -3.66 14.52 0.65
CA ALA A 197 -3.65 15.98 0.69
C ALA A 197 -2.36 16.54 1.30
N SER A 198 -1.87 15.92 2.38
CA SER A 198 -0.61 16.29 3.04
C SER A 198 0.57 16.08 2.10
N ILE A 199 0.64 14.91 1.44
CA ILE A 199 1.68 14.59 0.47
C ILE A 199 1.64 15.57 -0.70
N LEU A 200 0.46 15.92 -1.21
CA LEU A 200 0.31 16.89 -2.30
C LEU A 200 1.06 18.18 -2.00
N LYS A 201 0.85 18.73 -0.81
CA LYS A 201 1.47 19.96 -0.35
C LYS A 201 2.98 19.82 -0.31
N GLU A 202 3.49 18.71 0.23
CA GLU A 202 4.92 18.49 0.41
C GLU A 202 5.67 18.18 -0.90
N VAL A 203 5.00 17.71 -1.94
CA VAL A 203 5.61 17.52 -3.26
C VAL A 203 5.61 18.79 -4.13
N GLN A 204 4.91 19.85 -3.72
CA GLN A 204 4.97 21.16 -4.38
C GLN A 204 6.27 21.90 -4.08
N VAL A 205 6.54 22.97 -4.84
CA VAL A 205 7.73 23.83 -4.66
C VAL A 205 7.79 24.32 -3.22
N GLY A 206 8.94 24.10 -2.57
CA GLY A 206 9.17 24.50 -1.18
C GLY A 206 8.70 23.48 -0.14
N GLY A 207 8.04 22.39 -0.54
CA GLY A 207 7.67 21.28 0.34
C GLY A 207 8.84 20.34 0.65
N LEU A 208 8.71 19.57 1.72
CA LEU A 208 9.73 18.66 2.25
C LEU A 208 10.04 17.48 1.31
N LEU A 209 9.12 17.16 0.38
CA LEU A 209 9.21 16.03 -0.55
C LEU A 209 9.35 16.49 -2.01
N TYR A 210 9.60 17.79 -2.25
CA TYR A 210 9.70 18.36 -3.60
C TYR A 210 10.70 17.62 -4.50
N LYS A 211 11.86 17.23 -3.96
CA LYS A 211 12.91 16.51 -4.70
C LYS A 211 12.63 15.01 -4.88
N ASP A 212 11.68 14.47 -4.12
CA ASP A 212 11.44 13.03 -4.04
C ASP A 212 10.08 12.62 -4.62
N ARG A 213 9.45 13.47 -5.43
CA ARG A 213 8.16 13.23 -6.12
C ARG A 213 7.97 11.83 -6.71
N TRP A 214 9.07 11.22 -7.15
CA TRP A 214 9.14 9.87 -7.72
C TRP A 214 8.58 8.78 -6.78
N PHE A 215 8.51 9.01 -5.47
CA PHE A 215 7.96 8.03 -4.53
C PHE A 215 6.44 7.81 -4.69
N LEU A 216 5.73 8.71 -5.38
CA LEU A 216 4.32 8.54 -5.76
C LEU A 216 4.21 7.55 -6.93
N THR A 217 4.25 6.26 -6.62
CA THR A 217 4.16 5.19 -7.61
C THR A 217 2.71 4.88 -7.99
N SER A 218 2.51 3.96 -8.93
CA SER A 218 1.17 3.44 -9.26
C SER A 218 0.49 2.74 -8.07
N LEU A 219 1.27 2.22 -7.10
CA LEU A 219 0.73 1.55 -5.92
C LEU A 219 -0.02 2.52 -5.01
N GLU A 220 0.60 3.65 -4.66
CA GLU A 220 -0.05 4.66 -3.81
C GLU A 220 -1.27 5.28 -4.52
N ARG A 221 -1.21 5.37 -5.86
CA ARG A 221 -2.34 5.86 -6.67
C ARG A 221 -3.58 4.98 -6.55
N HIS A 222 -3.40 3.66 -6.64
CA HIS A 222 -4.50 2.71 -6.43
C HIS A 222 -5.08 2.82 -5.02
N ASP A 223 -4.25 3.06 -4.01
CA ASP A 223 -4.70 3.22 -2.63
C ASP A 223 -5.57 4.47 -2.45
N PHE A 224 -5.20 5.57 -3.09
CA PHE A 224 -5.99 6.80 -3.09
C PHE A 224 -7.32 6.63 -3.84
N SER A 225 -7.32 5.92 -4.97
CA SER A 225 -8.54 5.59 -5.70
C SER A 225 -9.49 4.74 -4.85
N LEU A 226 -8.99 3.66 -4.23
CA LEU A 226 -9.76 2.81 -3.33
C LEU A 226 -10.38 3.62 -2.18
N ALA A 227 -9.60 4.51 -1.56
CA ALA A 227 -10.11 5.37 -0.50
C ALA A 227 -11.21 6.31 -1.00
N SER A 228 -11.03 6.93 -2.18
CA SER A 228 -12.04 7.78 -2.80
C SER A 228 -13.34 7.01 -3.06
N MET A 229 -13.25 5.79 -3.57
CA MET A 229 -14.40 4.93 -3.83
C MET A 229 -15.16 4.56 -2.57
N VAL A 230 -14.47 4.22 -1.47
CA VAL A 230 -15.10 3.94 -0.17
C VAL A 230 -15.89 5.16 0.32
N VAL A 231 -15.33 6.36 0.17
CA VAL A 231 -16.01 7.60 0.55
C VAL A 231 -17.21 7.89 -0.37
N CYS A 232 -17.07 7.72 -1.69
CA CYS A 232 -18.20 7.84 -2.62
C CYS A 232 -19.34 6.88 -2.28
N LEU A 233 -19.00 5.64 -1.94
CA LEU A 233 -19.98 4.63 -1.54
C LEU A 233 -20.73 5.05 -0.27
N GLU A 234 -20.01 5.53 0.76
CA GLU A 234 -20.63 6.04 1.98
C GLU A 234 -21.57 7.23 1.67
N LEU A 235 -21.14 8.13 0.79
CA LEU A 235 -21.92 9.29 0.36
C LEU A 235 -23.15 8.91 -0.48
N SER A 236 -23.13 7.78 -1.19
CA SER A 236 -24.26 7.31 -2.02
C SER A 236 -25.49 6.92 -1.19
N LYS A 237 -25.33 6.75 0.12
CA LYS A 237 -26.40 6.26 0.99
C LYS A 237 -27.19 7.41 1.63
N PRO A 238 -28.51 7.22 1.89
CA PRO A 238 -29.34 8.24 2.51
C PRO A 238 -28.85 8.60 3.92
N GLU A 239 -29.04 9.87 4.31
CA GLU A 239 -28.67 10.35 5.66
C GLU A 239 -29.40 9.60 6.79
N GLU A 240 -30.57 9.05 6.51
CA GLU A 240 -31.36 8.22 7.43
C GLU A 240 -30.66 6.91 7.83
N GLN A 241 -29.64 6.49 7.08
CA GLN A 241 -28.81 5.30 7.34
C GLN A 241 -27.44 5.65 7.92
N GLN A 242 -27.30 6.81 8.58
CA GLN A 242 -26.06 7.20 9.24
C GLN A 242 -25.60 6.12 10.24
N ASN A 243 -24.32 5.75 10.13
CA ASN A 243 -23.71 4.83 11.09
C ASN A 243 -23.36 5.61 12.37
N PRO A 244 -23.96 5.30 13.53
CA PRO A 244 -23.67 6.01 14.78
C PRO A 244 -22.22 5.84 15.25
N GLU A 245 -21.52 4.80 14.79
CA GLU A 245 -20.11 4.55 15.10
C GLU A 245 -19.15 5.36 14.23
N LEU A 246 -19.64 6.00 13.16
CA LEU A 246 -18.83 6.88 12.32
C LEU A 246 -18.81 8.28 12.91
N VAL A 247 -17.94 8.49 13.91
CA VAL A 247 -17.80 9.78 14.60
C VAL A 247 -16.69 10.59 13.96
N GLY A 248 -16.95 11.87 13.68
CA GLY A 248 -15.92 12.85 13.29
C GLY A 248 -15.89 13.23 11.82
N TYR A 249 -16.68 12.56 10.96
CA TYR A 249 -16.78 12.90 9.55
C TYR A 249 -18.20 13.35 9.20
N THR A 250 -18.33 14.60 8.73
CA THR A 250 -19.59 15.08 8.15
C THR A 250 -19.62 14.81 6.64
N ARG A 251 -20.81 14.86 6.04
CA ARG A 251 -20.98 14.75 4.59
C ARG A 251 -20.13 15.78 3.84
N GLU A 252 -20.08 17.01 4.34
CA GLU A 252 -19.27 18.10 3.78
C GLU A 252 -17.78 17.80 3.86
N SER A 253 -17.31 17.24 4.99
CA SER A 253 -15.90 16.88 5.14
C SER A 253 -15.47 15.78 4.17
N MET A 254 -16.35 14.80 3.91
CA MET A 254 -16.12 13.72 2.94
C MET A 254 -16.07 14.26 1.51
N ILE A 255 -17.01 15.15 1.14
CA ILE A 255 -17.00 15.83 -0.16
C ILE A 255 -15.73 16.68 -0.32
N GLY A 256 -15.32 17.42 0.70
CA GLY A 256 -14.09 18.22 0.68
C GLY A 256 -12.83 17.38 0.48
N ALA A 257 -12.77 16.19 1.09
CA ALA A 257 -11.67 15.24 0.87
C ALA A 257 -11.62 14.76 -0.59
N LEU A 258 -12.78 14.43 -1.18
CA LEU A 258 -12.87 14.02 -2.59
C LEU A 258 -12.48 15.15 -3.56
N GLN A 259 -12.92 16.38 -3.30
CA GLN A 259 -12.52 17.56 -4.09
C GLN A 259 -11.00 17.80 -4.02
N THR A 260 -10.41 17.62 -2.84
CA THR A 260 -8.96 17.72 -2.67
C THR A 260 -8.23 16.62 -3.43
N SER A 261 -8.76 15.39 -3.43
CA SER A 261 -8.22 14.28 -4.22
C SER A 261 -8.32 14.55 -5.73
N GLN A 262 -9.44 15.10 -6.20
CA GLN A 262 -9.58 15.51 -7.61
C GLN A 262 -8.52 16.54 -8.01
N ALA A 263 -8.27 17.55 -7.17
CA ALA A 263 -7.23 18.55 -7.39
C ALA A 263 -5.82 17.93 -7.38
N PHE A 264 -5.55 16.96 -6.52
CA PHE A 264 -4.29 16.18 -6.53
C PHE A 264 -4.04 15.54 -7.88
N TRP A 265 -5.03 14.85 -8.44
CA TRP A 265 -4.92 14.19 -9.73
C TRP A 265 -4.70 15.17 -10.89
N ALA A 266 -5.39 16.31 -10.87
CA ALA A 266 -5.18 17.37 -11.85
C ALA A 266 -3.76 17.93 -11.79
N ALA A 267 -3.23 18.15 -10.59
CA ALA A 267 -1.85 18.62 -10.40
C ALA A 267 -0.82 17.60 -10.93
N LEU A 268 -1.00 16.31 -10.64
CA LEU A 268 -0.11 15.25 -11.15
C LEU A 268 -0.12 15.16 -12.67
N LYS A 269 -1.28 15.26 -13.33
CA LYS A 269 -1.37 15.30 -14.80
C LYS A 269 -0.62 16.50 -15.40
N GLY A 270 -0.69 17.66 -14.75
CA GLY A 270 0.09 18.83 -15.15
C GLY A 270 1.61 18.62 -15.02
N MET A 271 2.05 17.87 -14.01
CA MET A 271 3.45 17.56 -13.77
C MET A 271 4.03 16.64 -14.86
N SER A 272 3.31 15.59 -15.28
CA SER A 272 3.78 14.68 -16.34
C SER A 272 3.99 15.36 -17.71
N HIS A 273 3.28 16.46 -17.98
CA HIS A 273 3.46 17.22 -19.22
C HIS A 273 4.63 18.21 -19.20
N SER A 274 5.12 18.59 -18.01
CA SER A 274 6.20 19.57 -17.84
C SER A 274 7.59 18.94 -17.67
N GLU A 275 7.67 17.65 -17.37
CA GLU A 275 8.92 16.90 -17.20
C GLU A 275 9.25 16.08 -18.48
N LYS A 276 9.79 16.73 -19.52
CA LYS A 276 10.63 16.00 -20.49
C LYS A 276 11.97 15.70 -19.81
N PRO A 277 12.43 14.44 -19.75
CA PRO A 277 13.56 14.07 -18.92
C PRO A 277 14.87 14.66 -19.46
N HIS A 278 15.57 15.43 -18.61
CA HIS A 278 17.01 15.62 -18.77
C HIS A 278 17.72 14.37 -18.29
N ALA A 279 18.16 13.55 -19.24
CA ALA A 279 19.03 12.42 -18.99
C ALA A 279 20.37 12.93 -18.42
N GLN A 280 20.57 12.77 -17.11
CA GLN A 280 21.91 12.69 -16.53
C GLN A 280 21.97 11.47 -15.61
N ASN A 281 22.97 10.63 -15.90
CA ASN A 281 23.33 9.35 -15.30
C ASN A 281 22.56 8.14 -15.85
N GLY A 282 23.16 7.51 -16.86
CA GLY A 282 22.74 6.24 -17.43
C GLY A 282 22.84 5.13 -16.38
N ASN A 283 21.69 4.75 -15.83
CA ASN A 283 21.36 3.39 -15.36
C ASN A 283 19.91 3.30 -14.85
N MET A 284 18.96 3.97 -15.50
CA MET A 284 17.53 3.74 -15.26
C MET A 284 16.81 3.57 -16.59
N LEU A 285 16.02 2.49 -16.67
CA LEU A 285 15.06 2.28 -17.75
C LEU A 285 14.14 3.50 -17.83
N PRO A 286 13.81 3.99 -19.04
CA PRO A 286 12.92 5.13 -19.20
C PRO A 286 11.53 4.78 -18.64
N PRO A 287 10.81 5.73 -18.01
CA PRO A 287 9.41 5.53 -17.69
C PRO A 287 8.65 5.37 -19.01
N SER A 288 7.96 4.24 -19.18
CA SER A 288 7.04 4.01 -20.29
C SER A 288 5.98 5.11 -20.34
N ASP A 289 5.68 5.61 -21.55
CA ASP A 289 4.66 6.64 -21.81
C ASP A 289 3.36 6.34 -21.05
N ILE A 290 2.99 7.25 -20.14
CA ILE A 290 1.87 7.12 -19.20
C ILE A 290 0.52 7.38 -19.92
N SER A 291 0.53 7.83 -21.17
CA SER A 291 -0.67 8.23 -21.91
C SER A 291 -1.54 7.07 -22.41
N GLU A 292 -1.03 5.84 -22.45
CA GLU A 292 -1.78 4.67 -22.95
C GLU A 292 -1.77 3.53 -21.93
N THR A 293 -2.18 3.83 -20.71
CA THR A 293 -2.42 2.80 -19.69
C THR A 293 -3.92 2.71 -19.39
N PRO A 294 -4.47 1.51 -19.09
CA PRO A 294 -5.92 1.24 -18.98
C PRO A 294 -6.66 2.07 -17.91
N PHE A 295 -5.93 2.86 -17.12
CA PHE A 295 -6.41 3.69 -16.03
C PHE A 295 -7.35 4.85 -16.45
N SER A 296 -7.38 5.26 -17.72
CA SER A 296 -8.36 6.25 -18.20
C SER A 296 -9.82 5.83 -17.92
N ALA A 297 -10.11 4.53 -17.96
CA ALA A 297 -11.45 3.97 -17.74
C ALA A 297 -11.87 4.00 -16.26
N GLU A 298 -10.95 3.72 -15.32
CA GLU A 298 -11.21 3.81 -13.87
C GLU A 298 -11.59 5.24 -13.44
N PHE A 299 -10.95 6.25 -14.05
CA PHE A 299 -11.24 7.66 -13.78
C PHE A 299 -12.61 8.10 -14.30
N GLN A 300 -13.01 7.62 -15.47
CA GLN A 300 -14.37 7.83 -16.00
C GLN A 300 -15.42 7.13 -15.11
N GLY A 301 -15.06 5.99 -14.51
CA GLY A 301 -15.91 5.27 -13.55
C GLY A 301 -16.19 6.08 -12.28
N ILE A 302 -15.18 6.74 -11.68
CA ILE A 302 -15.36 7.57 -10.48
C ILE A 302 -16.19 8.83 -10.79
N GLU A 303 -15.94 9.49 -11.93
CA GLU A 303 -16.77 10.63 -12.38
C GLU A 303 -18.21 10.20 -12.69
N ALA A 304 -18.43 9.01 -13.25
CA ALA A 304 -19.75 8.46 -13.48
C ALA A 304 -20.47 8.11 -12.16
N MET A 305 -19.78 7.52 -11.19
CA MET A 305 -20.33 7.18 -9.86
C MET A 305 -20.71 8.42 -9.03
N LEU A 306 -19.95 9.52 -9.14
CA LEU A 306 -20.29 10.78 -8.48
C LEU A 306 -21.53 11.46 -9.10
N ASN A 307 -21.86 11.10 -10.36
CA ASN A 307 -22.94 11.70 -11.13
C ASN A 307 -24.14 10.75 -11.32
N SER A 308 -24.07 9.47 -10.91
CA SER A 308 -25.18 8.52 -11.02
C SER A 308 -26.13 8.64 -9.82
N SER A 309 -27.43 8.75 -10.10
CA SER A 309 -28.49 8.68 -9.09
C SER A 309 -28.74 7.27 -8.58
N ASP A 310 -28.29 6.27 -9.33
CA ASP A 310 -28.48 4.86 -9.04
C ASP A 310 -27.20 4.34 -8.36
N GLY A 311 -27.37 3.67 -7.22
CA GLY A 311 -26.27 3.26 -6.34
C GLY A 311 -25.23 2.35 -7.01
N VAL A 312 -24.02 2.34 -6.44
CA VAL A 312 -22.84 1.64 -6.96
C VAL A 312 -23.10 0.14 -7.17
N ASP A 313 -22.91 -0.34 -8.40
CA ASP A 313 -22.91 -1.75 -8.77
C ASP A 313 -21.59 -2.42 -8.35
N TRP A 314 -21.70 -3.42 -7.49
CA TRP A 314 -20.57 -4.16 -6.93
C TRP A 314 -19.93 -5.13 -7.93
N ASP A 315 -20.68 -5.61 -8.93
CA ASP A 315 -20.14 -6.48 -9.99
C ASP A 315 -19.29 -5.67 -10.98
N MET A 316 -19.73 -4.44 -11.29
CA MET A 316 -18.92 -3.47 -12.03
C MET A 316 -17.65 -3.10 -11.26
N TRP A 317 -17.73 -3.03 -9.93
CA TRP A 317 -16.59 -2.74 -9.04
C TRP A 317 -15.55 -3.86 -9.02
N GLU A 318 -15.96 -5.14 -8.93
CA GLU A 318 -15.04 -6.28 -9.09
C GLU A 318 -14.44 -6.32 -10.50
N SER A 319 -15.18 -5.94 -11.54
CA SER A 319 -14.68 -5.87 -12.93
C SER A 319 -13.70 -4.73 -13.22
N LEU A 320 -13.69 -3.66 -12.42
CA LEU A 320 -12.69 -2.59 -12.52
C LEU A 320 -11.39 -2.96 -11.79
N VAL A 321 -11.48 -3.81 -10.77
CA VAL A 321 -10.31 -4.36 -10.05
C VAL A 321 -9.71 -5.57 -10.79
N HIS A 322 -10.53 -6.30 -11.56
CA HIS A 322 -10.10 -7.39 -12.44
C HIS A 322 -10.02 -6.92 -13.89
N MET A 323 -8.82 -6.70 -14.43
CA MET A 323 -8.66 -6.46 -15.87
C MET A 323 -9.32 -7.60 -16.69
N PRO A 324 -10.03 -7.29 -17.79
CA PRO A 324 -10.64 -8.31 -18.63
C PRO A 324 -9.58 -9.27 -19.19
N GLU A 325 -9.92 -10.55 -19.28
CA GLU A 325 -9.04 -11.68 -19.65
C GLU A 325 -8.47 -11.66 -21.08
N ASP A 326 -8.70 -10.60 -21.87
CA ASP A 326 -8.29 -10.53 -23.28
C ASP A 326 -6.80 -10.14 -23.44
N PHE A 327 -5.91 -11.04 -23.00
CA PHE A 327 -4.50 -11.08 -23.40
C PHE A 327 -4.21 -12.18 -24.44
N SER A 328 -5.22 -12.69 -25.14
CA SER A 328 -5.04 -13.76 -26.13
C SER A 328 -4.74 -13.30 -27.56
N ASN A 329 -4.77 -12.00 -27.87
CA ASN A 329 -4.72 -11.52 -29.27
C ASN A 329 -3.51 -10.64 -29.65
N TYR A 330 -2.39 -10.74 -28.94
CA TYR A 330 -1.12 -10.23 -29.49
C TYR A 330 -0.37 -11.40 -30.16
N GLU A 331 -0.75 -11.69 -31.40
CA GLU A 331 0.10 -12.45 -32.31
C GLU A 331 1.40 -11.66 -32.49
N MET A 332 2.53 -12.24 -32.04
CA MET A 332 3.83 -11.73 -32.42
C MET A 332 4.00 -11.94 -33.93
N SER A 333 4.04 -10.84 -34.68
CA SER A 333 4.55 -10.86 -36.04
C SER A 333 6.03 -11.22 -35.99
N GLU A 334 6.33 -12.51 -36.14
CA GLU A 334 7.62 -12.96 -36.62
C GLU A 334 7.71 -12.62 -38.10
N ASP A 335 8.70 -11.83 -38.48
CA ASP A 335 9.33 -11.87 -39.81
C ASP A 335 10.49 -10.84 -39.87
N PRO A 336 11.55 -11.10 -40.66
CA PRO A 336 12.57 -12.11 -40.38
C PRO A 336 13.97 -11.51 -40.08
#